data_AF-A0A7S3YSN9-F1
#
_entry.id   AF-A0A7S3YSN9-F1
#
_cell.length_a   1.000
_cell.length_b   1.000
_cell.length_c   1.000
_cell.angle_alpha   90.00
_cell.angle_beta   90.00
_cell.angle_gamma   90.00
#
_symmetry.space_group_name_H-M   'P 1'
#
loop_
_entity.id
_entity.type
_entity.pdbx_description
1 polymer ?
#
loop_
_entity_poly.entity_id
_entity_poly.type
_entity_poly.pdbx_seq_one_letter_code
_entity_poly.pdbx_strand_id
1 'polypeptide(L)'
;FLRQIAKAYNKVYENQRQRDFWGLREFYSTVKHINRALTVNKGQTLDGAMLMNSIQRNFGGKPEESKRVINVFFETLGMQEAGIPRLDTTKLISQNIQSSEARHLMLLTKNNAALRLLFDYGLREHE
;
A
#
# COMPACT_ATOMS: atom_id res chain seq x y z
N PHE A 1 15.11 -6.66 -8.06
CA PHE A 1 13.73 -6.10 -8.05
C PHE A 1 13.66 -4.57 -8.12
N LEU A 2 14.56 -3.79 -7.49
CA LEU A 2 14.45 -2.32 -7.44
C LEU A 2 14.20 -1.63 -8.80
N ARG A 3 14.95 -1.99 -9.85
CA ARG A 3 14.75 -1.43 -11.20
C ARG A 3 13.34 -1.68 -11.76
N GLN A 4 12.78 -2.86 -11.52
CA GLN A 4 11.43 -3.22 -11.98
C GLN A 4 10.36 -2.48 -11.15
N ILE A 5 10.56 -2.36 -9.83
CA ILE A 5 9.70 -1.56 -8.94
C ILE A 5 9.69 -0.09 -9.37
N ALA A 6 10.85 0.48 -9.69
CA ALA A 6 10.97 1.86 -10.19
C ALA A 6 10.25 2.04 -11.53
N LYS A 7 10.37 1.05 -12.45
CA LYS A 7 9.65 1.06 -13.73
C LYS A 7 8.13 0.99 -13.52
N ALA A 8 7.66 0.13 -12.61
CA ALA A 8 6.24 0.02 -12.28
C ALA A 8 5.71 1.33 -11.68
N TYR A 9 6.44 1.90 -10.72
CA TYR A 9 6.11 3.18 -10.13
C TYR A 9 6.04 4.29 -11.18
N ASN A 10 7.04 4.41 -12.06
CA ASN A 10 7.06 5.43 -13.09
C ASN A 10 5.85 5.31 -14.05
N LYS A 11 5.47 4.09 -14.45
CA LYS A 11 4.22 3.85 -15.20
C LYS A 11 2.98 4.30 -14.44
N VAL A 12 2.90 4.03 -13.13
CA VAL A 12 1.79 4.49 -12.28
C VAL A 12 1.77 6.02 -12.21
N TYR A 13 2.93 6.63 -12.01
CA TYR A 13 3.11 8.07 -11.87
C TYR A 13 2.73 8.84 -13.14
N GLU A 14 3.08 8.33 -14.32
CA GLU A 14 2.76 8.96 -15.61
C GLU A 14 1.27 8.84 -15.97
N ASN A 15 0.58 7.80 -15.48
CA ASN A 15 -0.79 7.47 -15.84
C ASN A 15 -1.81 7.69 -14.71
N GLN A 16 -1.45 8.40 -13.64
CA GLN A 16 -2.38 8.77 -12.58
C GLN A 16 -3.31 9.90 -13.03
N ARG A 17 -4.58 9.86 -12.64
CA ARG A 17 -5.58 10.85 -13.06
C ARG A 17 -5.32 12.24 -12.50
N GLN A 18 -4.82 12.29 -11.28
CA GLN A 18 -4.49 13.52 -10.58
C GLN A 18 -2.98 13.59 -10.42
N ARG A 19 -2.37 14.62 -11.01
CA ARG A 19 -0.92 14.84 -10.92
C ARG A 19 -0.48 14.86 -9.46
N ASP A 20 0.64 14.20 -9.18
CA ASP A 20 1.31 14.17 -7.88
C ASP A 20 0.46 13.60 -6.72
N PHE A 21 -0.58 12.79 -7.02
CA PHE A 21 -1.34 12.09 -5.98
C PHE A 21 -0.51 10.99 -5.31
N TRP A 22 0.14 10.15 -6.09
CA TRP A 22 1.18 9.24 -5.62
C TRP A 22 2.53 9.74 -6.12
N GLY A 23 3.37 10.18 -5.21
CA GLY A 23 4.69 10.74 -5.51
C GLY A 23 5.82 9.84 -5.04
N LEU A 24 7.01 10.43 -4.96
CA LEU A 24 8.22 9.73 -4.52
C LEU A 24 8.09 9.16 -3.10
N ARG A 25 7.23 9.76 -2.27
CA ARG A 25 6.97 9.31 -0.91
C ARG A 25 6.41 7.88 -0.89
N GLU A 26 5.46 7.58 -1.77
CA GLU A 26 4.86 6.25 -1.91
C GLU A 26 5.86 5.25 -2.48
N PHE A 27 6.69 5.69 -3.43
CA PHE A 27 7.78 4.89 -3.98
C PHE A 27 8.80 4.48 -2.90
N TYR A 28 9.38 5.43 -2.16
CA TYR A 28 10.37 5.12 -1.13
C TYR A 28 9.78 4.26 -0.01
N SER A 29 8.54 4.53 0.39
CA SER A 29 7.85 3.72 1.40
C SER A 29 7.60 2.28 0.93
N THR A 30 7.32 2.09 -0.38
CA THR A 30 7.18 0.76 -0.99
C THR A 30 8.51 0.01 -0.99
N VAL A 31 9.59 0.68 -1.39
CA VAL A 31 10.95 0.11 -1.36
C VAL A 31 11.38 -0.25 0.07
N LYS A 32 11.15 0.63 1.06
CA LYS A 32 11.44 0.38 2.48
C LYS A 32 10.65 -0.84 2.99
N HIS A 33 9.36 -0.93 2.65
CA HIS A 33 8.50 -2.02 3.09
C HIS A 33 8.93 -3.37 2.50
N ILE A 34 9.20 -3.42 1.19
CA ILE A 34 9.70 -4.61 0.51
C ILE A 34 11.05 -5.05 1.08
N ASN A 35 12.01 -4.12 1.21
CA ASN A 35 13.33 -4.45 1.75
C ASN A 35 13.22 -5.04 3.17
N ARG A 36 12.38 -4.47 4.03
CA ARG A 36 12.14 -5.01 5.38
C ARG A 36 11.56 -6.42 5.33
N ALA A 37 10.56 -6.66 4.48
CA ALA A 37 9.96 -7.99 4.34
C ALA A 37 11.01 -9.02 3.90
N LEU A 38 11.88 -8.67 2.95
CA LEU A 38 12.98 -9.53 2.51
C LEU A 38 14.01 -9.80 3.61
N THR A 39 14.36 -8.79 4.42
CA THR A 39 15.29 -8.95 5.54
C THR A 39 14.74 -9.86 6.63
N VAL A 40 13.46 -9.73 6.98
CA VAL A 40 12.80 -10.57 7.99
C VAL A 40 12.74 -12.03 7.52
N ASN A 41 12.45 -12.24 6.23
CA ASN A 41 12.29 -13.57 5.64
C ASN A 41 13.62 -14.22 5.19
N LYS A 42 14.77 -13.75 5.71
CA LYS A 42 16.14 -14.31 5.57
C LYS A 42 16.36 -15.22 4.35
N GLY A 43 16.48 -14.62 3.16
CA GLY A 43 16.87 -15.34 1.93
C GLY A 43 15.73 -15.66 0.97
N GLN A 44 14.48 -15.28 1.28
CA GLN A 44 13.38 -15.36 0.33
C GLN A 44 13.46 -14.26 -0.74
N THR A 45 13.06 -14.60 -1.96
CA THR A 45 12.82 -13.63 -3.04
C THR A 45 11.52 -12.88 -2.81
N LEU A 46 11.35 -11.73 -3.46
CA LEU A 46 10.08 -11.01 -3.45
C LEU A 46 8.97 -11.91 -4.03
N ASP A 47 7.97 -12.23 -3.20
CA ASP A 47 6.78 -12.94 -3.64
C ASP A 47 5.60 -11.98 -3.91
N GLY A 48 4.53 -12.52 -4.49
CA GLY A 48 3.34 -11.75 -4.81
C GLY A 48 2.59 -11.23 -3.59
N ALA A 49 2.61 -11.94 -2.45
CA ALA A 49 1.92 -11.51 -1.24
C ALA A 49 2.63 -10.30 -0.59
N MET A 50 3.96 -10.32 -0.55
CA MET A 50 4.80 -9.20 -0.13
C MET A 50 4.59 -7.98 -1.05
N LEU A 51 4.52 -8.21 -2.37
CA LEU A 51 4.24 -7.16 -3.34
C LEU A 51 2.84 -6.57 -3.13
N MET A 52 1.80 -7.39 -3.05
CA MET A 52 0.42 -6.97 -2.82
C MET A 52 0.30 -6.12 -1.56
N ASN A 53 0.81 -6.62 -0.43
CA ASN A 53 0.77 -5.90 0.84
C ASN A 53 1.50 -4.55 0.75
N SER A 54 2.66 -4.52 0.09
CA SER A 54 3.42 -3.29 -0.12
C SER A 54 2.68 -2.27 -0.98
N ILE A 55 1.97 -2.70 -2.01
CA ILE A 55 1.16 -1.80 -2.85
C ILE A 55 -0.03 -1.27 -2.05
N GLN A 56 -0.80 -2.15 -1.41
CA GLN A 56 -2.01 -1.77 -0.67
C GLN A 56 -1.72 -0.80 0.47
N ARG A 57 -0.58 -0.95 1.18
CA ARG A 57 -0.17 -0.02 2.24
C ARG A 57 0.24 1.35 1.73
N ASN A 58 0.82 1.44 0.53
CA ASN A 58 1.46 2.66 0.07
C ASN A 58 0.65 3.43 -0.98
N PHE A 59 -0.11 2.73 -1.83
CA PHE A 59 -0.93 3.32 -2.90
C PHE A 59 -2.41 3.33 -2.53
N GLY A 60 -2.72 3.84 -1.33
CA GLY A 60 -4.09 4.05 -0.86
C GLY A 60 -4.71 5.35 -1.36
N GLY A 61 -5.96 5.61 -0.94
CA GLY A 61 -6.64 6.91 -1.13
C GLY A 61 -7.44 7.08 -2.44
N LYS A 62 -7.26 6.21 -3.44
CA LYS A 62 -8.06 6.17 -4.69
C LYS A 62 -8.53 4.75 -4.99
N PRO A 63 -9.64 4.29 -4.37
CA PRO A 63 -10.16 2.92 -4.54
C PRO A 63 -10.38 2.54 -6.01
N GLU A 64 -10.84 3.50 -6.82
CA GLU A 64 -11.13 3.36 -8.25
C GLU A 64 -9.88 3.11 -9.11
N GLU A 65 -8.70 3.52 -8.64
CA GLU A 65 -7.43 3.31 -9.34
C GLU A 65 -6.63 2.14 -8.76
N SER A 66 -7.02 1.61 -7.59
CA SER A 66 -6.27 0.56 -6.88
C SER A 66 -5.98 -0.68 -7.74
N LYS A 67 -6.98 -1.18 -8.48
CA LYS A 67 -6.84 -2.34 -9.36
C LYS A 67 -5.82 -2.07 -10.48
N ARG A 68 -5.84 -0.87 -11.07
CA ARG A 68 -4.89 -0.49 -12.11
C ARG A 68 -3.45 -0.47 -11.57
N VAL A 69 -3.26 0.13 -10.39
CA VAL A 69 -1.93 0.18 -9.75
C VAL A 69 -1.41 -1.23 -9.49
N ILE A 70 -2.22 -2.10 -8.88
CA ILE A 70 -1.86 -3.49 -8.62
C ILE A 70 -1.45 -4.18 -9.93
N ASN A 71 -2.29 -4.12 -10.97
CA ASN A 71 -2.00 -4.74 -12.26
C ASN A 71 -0.66 -4.28 -12.85
N VAL A 72 -0.39 -2.96 -12.86
CA VAL A 72 0.85 -2.40 -13.41
C VAL A 72 2.09 -2.94 -12.68
N PHE A 73 2.03 -3.07 -11.36
CA PHE A 73 3.12 -3.65 -10.59
C PHE A 73 3.30 -5.14 -10.89
N PHE A 74 2.24 -5.94 -10.80
CA PHE A 74 2.32 -7.38 -11.04
C PHE A 74 2.80 -7.71 -12.46
N GLU A 75 2.27 -7.05 -13.48
CA GLU A 75 2.70 -7.21 -14.87
C GLU A 75 4.16 -6.79 -15.08
N THR A 76 4.57 -5.64 -14.52
CA THR A 76 5.93 -5.13 -14.70
C THR A 76 6.98 -5.98 -13.99
N LEU A 77 6.59 -6.66 -12.90
CA LEU A 77 7.45 -7.58 -12.15
C LEU A 77 7.35 -9.04 -12.64
N GLY A 78 6.51 -9.33 -13.64
CA GLY A 78 6.31 -10.68 -14.15
C GLY A 78 5.68 -11.64 -13.13
N MET A 79 4.82 -11.12 -12.25
CA MET A 79 4.16 -11.87 -11.18
C MET A 79 2.67 -12.04 -11.48
N GLN A 80 2.08 -13.13 -10.99
CA GLN A 80 0.65 -13.38 -11.13
C GLN A 80 -0.11 -12.87 -9.90
N GLU A 81 -1.13 -12.04 -10.12
CA GLU A 81 -2.00 -11.53 -9.04
C GLU A 81 -3.01 -12.59 -8.55
N ALA A 82 -3.42 -13.50 -9.45
CA ALA A 82 -4.51 -14.43 -9.21
C ALA A 82 -4.29 -15.28 -7.95
N GLY A 83 -5.29 -15.31 -7.06
CA GLY A 83 -5.25 -16.07 -5.82
C GLY A 83 -4.57 -15.36 -4.64
N ILE A 84 -3.98 -14.17 -4.84
CA ILE A 84 -3.38 -13.41 -3.73
C ILE A 84 -4.47 -12.57 -3.05
N PRO A 85 -4.73 -12.78 -1.74
CA PRO A 85 -5.78 -12.05 -1.03
C PRO A 85 -5.42 -10.58 -0.88
N ARG A 86 -6.43 -9.72 -1.01
CA ARG A 86 -6.35 -8.29 -0.70
C ARG A 86 -6.73 -8.05 0.75
N LEU A 87 -6.00 -7.19 1.43
CA LEU A 87 -6.35 -6.74 2.78
C LEU A 87 -7.49 -5.73 2.74
N ASP A 88 -8.42 -5.88 3.70
CA ASP A 88 -9.45 -4.90 3.97
C ASP A 88 -8.84 -3.58 4.45
N THR A 89 -9.50 -2.45 4.14
CA THR A 89 -9.01 -1.13 4.55
C THR A 89 -8.87 -1.00 6.07
N THR A 90 -9.76 -1.62 6.85
CA THR A 90 -9.67 -1.64 8.33
C THR A 90 -8.42 -2.34 8.82
N LYS A 91 -8.04 -3.46 8.20
CA LYS A 91 -6.78 -4.17 8.50
C LYS A 91 -5.57 -3.33 8.12
N LEU A 92 -5.60 -2.64 6.98
CA LEU A 92 -4.53 -1.72 6.57
C LEU A 92 -4.38 -0.53 7.54
N ILE A 93 -5.49 -0.01 8.07
CA ILE A 93 -5.49 1.05 9.07
C ILE A 93 -4.90 0.54 10.38
N SER A 94 -5.41 -0.59 10.91
CA SER A 94 -4.93 -1.22 12.14
C SER A 94 -3.41 -1.48 12.07
N GLN A 95 -2.94 -2.03 10.95
CA GLN A 95 -1.52 -2.27 10.70
C GLN A 95 -0.68 -0.99 10.64
N ASN A 96 -1.23 0.14 10.19
CA ASN A 96 -0.53 1.43 10.25
C ASN A 96 -0.48 1.95 11.69
N ILE A 97 -1.58 1.87 12.45
CA ILE A 97 -1.63 2.33 13.85
C ILE A 97 -0.64 1.56 14.74
N GLN A 98 -0.55 0.24 14.58
CA GLN A 98 0.32 -0.63 15.38
C GLN A 98 1.81 -0.53 15.00
N SER A 99 2.12 0.07 13.85
CA SER A 99 3.48 0.10 13.31
C SER A 99 4.23 1.32 13.82
N SER A 100 5.24 1.11 14.67
CA SER A 100 6.15 2.17 15.16
C SER A 100 6.83 2.96 14.03
N GLU A 101 6.95 2.35 12.85
CA GLU A 101 7.59 2.91 11.66
C GLU A 101 6.58 3.41 10.61
N ALA A 102 5.27 3.35 10.90
CA ALA A 102 4.26 3.81 9.96
C ALA A 102 4.30 5.33 9.88
N ARG A 103 4.00 5.84 8.68
CA ARG A 103 3.80 7.26 8.47
C ARG A 103 2.54 7.72 9.19
N HIS A 104 2.49 9.01 9.54
CA HIS A 104 1.26 9.68 9.97
C HIS A 104 0.08 9.25 9.07
N LEU A 105 -1.02 8.82 9.69
CA LEU A 105 -2.17 8.27 9.00
C LEU A 105 -3.07 9.40 8.48
N MET A 106 -3.37 9.38 7.18
CA MET A 106 -4.37 10.26 6.58
C MET A 106 -5.61 9.45 6.21
N LEU A 107 -6.73 9.74 6.85
CA LEU A 107 -8.02 9.11 6.58
C LEU A 107 -8.89 10.02 5.72
N LEU A 108 -9.03 9.66 4.45
CA LEU A 108 -9.96 10.34 3.55
C LEU A 108 -11.37 9.80 3.80
N THR A 109 -12.26 10.66 4.29
CA THR A 109 -13.64 10.26 4.61
C THR A 109 -14.65 11.20 3.96
N LYS A 110 -15.87 10.70 3.77
CA LYS A 110 -17.01 11.53 3.40
C LYS A 110 -17.72 11.97 4.68
N ASN A 111 -18.16 13.22 4.72
CA ASN A 111 -18.97 13.78 5.82
C ASN A 111 -18.32 13.70 7.21
N ASN A 112 -16.99 13.83 7.31
CA ASN A 112 -16.23 13.85 8.57
C ASN A 112 -16.46 12.63 9.49
N ALA A 113 -16.84 11.48 8.94
CA ALA A 113 -17.14 10.27 9.72
C ALA A 113 -15.88 9.56 10.28
N ALA A 114 -14.67 10.05 9.99
CA ALA A 114 -13.40 9.38 10.32
C ALA A 114 -13.26 8.98 11.79
N LEU A 115 -13.54 9.92 12.71
CA LEU A 115 -13.33 9.67 14.14
C LEU A 115 -14.32 8.62 14.65
N ARG A 116 -15.57 8.68 14.19
CA ARG A 116 -16.62 7.72 14.55
C ARG A 116 -16.27 6.32 14.06
N LEU A 117 -15.80 6.21 12.81
CA LEU A 117 -15.32 4.94 12.25
C LEU A 117 -14.11 4.39 13.03
N LEU A 118 -13.21 5.24 13.53
CA LEU A 118 -12.09 4.72 14.35
C LEU A 118 -12.56 4.07 15.65
N PHE A 119 -13.57 4.65 16.32
CA PHE A 119 -14.14 4.08 17.54
C PHE A 119 -15.02 2.86 17.25
N ASP A 120 -15.91 2.94 16.25
CA ASP A 120 -16.86 1.87 15.90
C ASP A 120 -16.13 0.57 15.47
N TYR A 121 -14.94 0.71 14.88
CA TYR A 121 -14.10 -0.44 14.50
C TYR A 121 -13.06 -0.83 15.56
N GLY A 122 -13.10 -0.24 16.76
CA GLY A 122 -12.17 -0.55 17.85
C GLY A 122 -10.71 -0.24 17.52
N LEU A 123 -10.47 0.69 16.59
CA LEU A 123 -9.13 1.08 16.15
C LEU A 123 -8.47 2.07 17.11
N ARG A 124 -9.24 2.64 18.03
CA ARG A 124 -8.79 3.46 19.16
C ARG A 124 -9.78 3.32 20.32
N GLU A 125 -9.28 3.25 21.55
CA GLU A 125 -10.15 3.23 22.75
C GLU A 125 -10.73 4.62 23.02
N HIS A 126 -11.94 4.67 23.60
CA HIS A 126 -12.49 5.88 24.17
C HIS A 126 -11.69 6.24 25.43
N GLU A 127 -11.08 7.42 25.46
CA GLU A 127 -10.57 8.04 26.69
C GLU A 127 -11.72 8.46 27.61
#